data_AF-A0A929PC41-F1
#
_entry.id   AF-A0A929PC41-F1
#
_cell.length_a   1.000
_cell.length_b   1.000
_cell.length_c   1.000
_cell.angle_alpha   90.00
_cell.angle_beta   90.00
_cell.angle_gamma   90.00
#
_symmetry.space_group_name_H-M   'P 1'
#
loop_
_entity.id
_entity.type
_entity.pdbx_description
1 polymer ?
#
loop_
_entity_poly.entity_id
_entity_poly.type
_entity_poly.pdbx_seq_one_letter_code
_entity_poly.pdbx_strand_id
1 'polypeptide(L)'
;MKAGEIYWVNLDPTIGNEIKKKRPVVVINPGHEKQLQLAIVVPVTSWTRYWENNPFFVTLKAGRSGLKKKSAVDCFQIRAVSHKRFTDRIGHVSNREMDQVKSSMALILDIDVQHCL
;
A
#
# COMPACT_ATOMS: atom_id res chain seq x y z
N MET A 1 13.04 -6.20 -3.31
CA MET A 1 11.69 -5.82 -2.88
C MET A 1 11.21 -6.80 -1.81
N LYS A 2 10.68 -6.31 -0.69
CA LYS A 2 10.12 -7.08 0.43
C LYS A 2 8.76 -6.51 0.87
N ALA A 3 7.95 -7.31 1.56
CA ALA A 3 6.72 -6.82 2.17
C ALA A 3 7.00 -5.69 3.19
N GLY A 4 6.13 -4.69 3.24
CA GLY A 4 6.26 -3.49 4.06
C GLY A 4 7.18 -2.40 3.49
N GLU A 5 7.96 -2.68 2.44
CA GLU A 5 8.74 -1.64 1.79
C GLU A 5 7.85 -0.68 0.99
N ILE A 6 8.29 0.58 0.88
CA ILE A 6 7.62 1.62 0.12
C ILE A 6 8.44 1.94 -1.13
N TYR A 7 7.81 1.91 -2.30
CA TYR A 7 8.44 2.22 -3.59
C TYR A 7 7.62 3.24 -4.37
N TRP A 8 8.28 3.98 -5.25
CA TRP A 8 7.61 4.69 -6.32
C TRP A 8 7.19 3.73 -7.43
N VAL A 9 5.91 3.77 -7.81
CA VAL A 9 5.32 2.96 -8.89
C VAL A 9 4.50 3.83 -9.82
N ASN A 10 4.63 3.60 -11.14
CA ASN A 10 3.74 4.21 -12.12
C ASN A 10 2.42 3.41 -12.20
N LEU A 11 1.31 4.01 -11.75
CA LEU A 11 -0.01 3.40 -11.74
C LEU A 11 -0.84 3.67 -13.01
N ASP A 12 -0.36 4.54 -13.92
CA ASP A 12 -1.06 4.84 -15.17
C ASP A 12 -0.93 3.74 -16.23
N PRO A 13 -1.92 3.61 -17.15
CA PRO A 13 -3.18 4.35 -17.18
C PRO A 13 -4.19 3.83 -16.17
N THR A 14 -5.19 4.66 -15.85
CA THR A 14 -6.31 4.30 -14.95
C THR A 14 -7.63 4.88 -15.46
N ILE A 15 -8.74 4.36 -14.95
CA ILE A 15 -10.09 4.84 -15.29
C ILE A 15 -10.78 5.43 -14.05
N GLY A 16 -11.47 6.56 -14.21
CA GLY A 16 -12.27 7.16 -13.15
C GLY A 16 -11.47 7.55 -11.89
N ASN A 17 -11.88 6.97 -10.75
CA ASN A 17 -11.37 7.29 -9.41
C ASN A 17 -10.19 6.42 -8.96
N GLU A 18 -9.70 5.53 -9.81
CA GLU A 18 -8.48 4.77 -9.55
C GLU A 18 -7.29 5.70 -9.27
N ILE A 19 -6.49 5.36 -8.25
CA ILE A 19 -5.27 6.12 -7.96
C ILE A 19 -4.30 6.03 -9.14
N LYS A 20 -3.93 7.21 -9.63
CA LYS A 20 -3.19 7.42 -10.87
C LYS A 20 -1.83 8.08 -10.68
N LYS A 21 -1.05 8.12 -11.76
CA LYS A 21 0.31 8.67 -11.88
C LYS A 21 1.36 7.86 -11.11
N LYS A 22 2.58 8.38 -11.08
CA LYS A 22 3.65 7.90 -10.20
C LYS A 22 3.30 8.19 -8.74
N ARG A 23 3.13 7.14 -7.95
CA ARG A 23 2.75 7.21 -6.52
C ARG A 23 3.63 6.31 -5.66
N PRO A 24 3.87 6.68 -4.39
CA PRO A 24 4.40 5.72 -3.44
C PRO A 24 3.37 4.61 -3.24
N VAL A 25 3.83 3.38 -3.08
CA VAL A 25 3.00 2.23 -2.73
C VAL A 25 3.68 1.43 -1.63
N VAL A 26 2.90 0.84 -0.74
CA VAL A 26 3.37 -0.17 0.22
C VAL A 26 3.29 -1.53 -0.46
N VAL A 27 4.39 -2.28 -0.46
CA VAL A 27 4.41 -3.65 -0.98
C VAL A 27 3.78 -4.58 0.04
N ILE A 28 2.72 -5.28 -0.33
CA ILE A 28 2.07 -6.28 0.53
C ILE A 28 2.66 -7.66 0.29
N ASN A 29 2.78 -8.03 -0.98
CA ASN A 29 3.42 -9.27 -1.39
C ASN A 29 4.34 -8.99 -2.58
N PRO A 30 5.66 -9.23 -2.47
CA PRO A 30 6.59 -8.98 -3.55
C PRO A 30 6.46 -9.99 -4.71
N GLY A 31 5.91 -11.19 -4.48
CA GLY A 31 5.75 -12.24 -5.49
C GLY A 31 7.01 -13.06 -5.79
N HIS A 32 8.19 -12.63 -5.31
CA HIS A 32 9.50 -13.23 -5.64
C HIS A 32 9.63 -14.70 -5.20
N GLU A 33 9.10 -15.07 -4.03
CA GLU A 33 9.15 -16.45 -3.51
C GLU A 33 8.43 -17.44 -4.44
N LYS A 34 7.47 -16.96 -5.22
CA LYS A 34 6.71 -17.72 -6.20
C LYS A 34 7.13 -17.43 -7.66
N GLN A 35 8.29 -16.79 -7.84
CA GLN A 35 8.83 -16.37 -9.15
C GLN A 35 7.85 -15.53 -10.00
N LEU A 36 6.91 -14.84 -9.35
CA LEU A 36 5.93 -14.00 -10.04
C LEU A 36 6.58 -12.69 -10.49
N GLN A 37 6.19 -12.20 -11.67
CA GLN A 37 6.59 -10.88 -12.20
C GLN A 37 5.65 -9.74 -11.77
N LEU A 38 4.74 -10.06 -10.85
CA LEU A 38 3.74 -9.16 -10.28
C LEU A 38 3.97 -9.04 -8.77
N ALA A 39 3.66 -7.87 -8.23
CA ALA A 39 3.58 -7.61 -6.79
C ALA A 39 2.17 -7.15 -6.44
N ILE A 40 1.69 -7.51 -5.25
CA ILE A 40 0.50 -6.92 -4.66
C ILE A 40 0.93 -5.70 -3.86
N VAL A 41 0.35 -4.55 -4.18
CA VAL A 41 0.69 -3.27 -3.56
C VAL A 41 -0.56 -2.50 -3.15
N VAL A 42 -0.39 -1.58 -2.21
CA VAL A 42 -1.42 -0.63 -1.79
C VAL A 42 -0.90 0.80 -1.96
N PRO A 43 -1.58 1.67 -2.74
CA PRO A 43 -1.10 3.03 -2.99
C PRO A 43 -1.15 3.94 -1.76
N VAL A 44 -0.26 4.93 -1.76
CA VAL A 44 -0.21 6.00 -0.75
C VAL A 44 -0.74 7.31 -1.35
N THR A 45 -1.60 7.98 -0.59
CA THR A 45 -2.17 9.29 -0.89
C THR A 45 -1.79 10.34 0.16
N SER A 46 -2.01 11.62 -0.14
CA SER A 46 -1.65 12.75 0.73
C SER A 46 -2.66 12.92 1.85
N TRP A 47 -2.28 12.73 3.11
CA TRP A 47 -3.19 12.69 4.28
C TRP A 47 -4.16 13.90 4.39
N THR A 48 -5.40 13.64 4.80
CA THR A 48 -6.40 14.65 5.20
C THR A 48 -7.11 14.22 6.49
N ARG A 49 -7.69 15.19 7.23
CA ARG A 49 -8.41 14.91 8.50
C ARG A 49 -9.59 13.95 8.34
N TYR A 50 -10.20 13.89 7.15
CA TYR A 50 -11.33 13.00 6.87
C TYR A 50 -10.98 11.51 7.05
N TRP A 51 -9.71 11.15 6.88
CA TRP A 51 -9.27 9.74 6.95
C TRP A 51 -8.85 9.28 8.33
N GLU A 52 -8.79 10.17 9.32
CA GLU A 52 -8.25 9.84 10.66
C GLU A 52 -9.02 8.72 11.36
N ASN A 53 -10.33 8.63 11.12
CA ASN A 53 -11.21 7.60 11.69
C ASN A 53 -11.78 6.64 10.64
N ASN A 54 -11.27 6.68 9.40
CA ASN A 54 -11.75 5.80 8.34
C ASN A 54 -10.95 4.49 8.36
N PRO A 55 -11.57 3.33 8.59
CA PRO A 55 -10.86 2.06 8.71
C PRO A 55 -10.19 1.59 7.41
N PHE A 56 -10.52 2.20 6.26
CA PHE A 56 -9.91 1.89 4.96
C PHE A 56 -8.62 2.67 4.68
N PHE A 57 -8.24 3.57 5.60
CA PHE A 57 -7.04 4.39 5.46
C PHE A 57 -6.11 4.21 6.64
N VAL A 58 -4.84 3.88 6.37
CA VAL A 58 -3.82 3.76 7.41
C VAL A 58 -2.89 4.96 7.35
N THR A 59 -2.83 5.73 8.43
CA THR A 59 -1.98 6.93 8.49
C THR A 59 -0.51 6.55 8.63
N LEU A 60 0.32 7.09 7.73
CA LEU A 60 1.78 7.00 7.80
C LEU A 60 2.36 8.32 8.31
N LYS A 61 3.18 8.23 9.36
CA LYS A 61 3.93 9.39 9.86
C LYS A 61 5.11 9.70 8.95
N ALA A 62 5.44 10.99 8.82
CA ALA A 62 6.66 11.43 8.15
C ALA A 62 7.91 10.93 8.90
N GLY A 63 9.04 10.85 8.21
CA GLY A 63 10.32 10.44 8.79
C GLY A 63 10.58 8.94 8.68
N ARG A 64 10.00 8.11 9.56
CA ARG A 64 10.30 6.65 9.59
C ARG A 64 10.00 5.93 8.28
N SER A 65 8.97 6.37 7.56
CA SER A 65 8.56 5.82 6.26
C SER A 65 9.44 6.27 5.09
N GLY A 66 10.32 7.25 5.27
CA GLY A 66 11.01 7.96 4.18
C GLY A 66 10.12 8.96 3.42
N LEU A 67 8.83 9.06 3.77
CA LEU A 67 7.93 10.04 3.19
C LEU A 67 8.18 11.44 3.78
N LYS A 68 8.15 12.45 2.90
CA LYS A 68 8.40 13.86 3.28
C LYS A 68 7.29 14.50 4.12
N LYS A 69 6.09 13.91 4.11
CA LYS A 69 4.90 14.45 4.79
C LYS A 69 4.01 13.34 5.31
N LYS A 70 3.14 13.68 6.28
CA LYS A 70 2.06 12.80 6.74
C LYS A 70 1.23 12.34 5.54
N SER A 71 1.03 11.03 5.44
CA SER A 71 0.39 10.39 4.29
C SER A 71 -0.61 9.33 4.76
N ALA A 72 -1.40 8.78 3.86
CA ALA A 72 -2.30 7.67 4.15
C ALA A 72 -2.14 6.57 3.10
N VAL A 73 -2.14 5.32 3.54
CA VAL A 73 -2.31 4.16 2.67
C VAL A 73 -3.80 4.02 2.39
N ASP A 74 -4.20 4.01 1.12
CA ASP A 74 -5.60 3.80 0.71
C ASP A 74 -5.80 2.31 0.42
N CYS A 75 -6.26 1.57 1.42
CA CYS A 75 -6.36 0.11 1.37
C CYS A 75 -7.42 -0.40 0.38
N PHE A 76 -8.36 0.45 -0.03
CA PHE A 76 -9.39 0.08 -1.01
C PHE A 76 -8.85 0.05 -2.44
N GLN A 77 -7.72 0.71 -2.67
CA GLN A 77 -7.05 0.80 -3.97
C GLN A 77 -5.95 -0.27 -4.14
N ILE A 78 -6.03 -1.37 -3.38
CA ILE A 78 -5.14 -2.52 -3.52
C ILE A 78 -5.16 -3.08 -4.94
N ARG A 79 -3.98 -3.42 -5.49
CA ARG A 79 -3.88 -4.01 -6.82
C ARG A 79 -2.59 -4.77 -7.06
N ALA A 80 -2.64 -5.69 -8.02
CA ALA A 80 -1.46 -6.29 -8.61
C ALA A 80 -0.82 -5.32 -9.62
N VAL A 81 0.51 -5.20 -9.59
CA VAL A 81 1.29 -4.39 -10.54
C VAL A 81 2.51 -5.15 -11.02
N SER A 82 2.90 -4.94 -12.27
CA SER A 82 4.15 -5.50 -12.80
C SER A 82 5.36 -4.89 -12.11
N HIS A 83 6.38 -5.72 -11.82
CA HIS A 83 7.67 -5.27 -11.31
C HIS A 83 8.33 -4.20 -12.19
N LYS A 84 8.05 -4.21 -13.50
CA LYS A 84 8.53 -3.18 -14.44
C LYS A 84 8.01 -1.76 -14.15
N ARG A 85 6.96 -1.62 -13.34
CA ARG A 85 6.40 -0.31 -12.94
C ARG A 85 7.12 0.31 -11.75
N PHE A 86 7.97 -0.45 -11.05
CA PHE A 86 8.71 0.02 -9.89
C PHE A 86 9.92 0.84 -10.30
N THR A 87 10.21 1.86 -9.51
CA THR A 87 11.40 2.71 -9.65
C THR A 87 12.13 2.74 -8.30
N ASP A 88 12.24 3.89 -7.66
CA ASP A 88 13.09 4.05 -6.48
C ASP A 88 12.40 3.56 -5.20
N ARG A 89 13.18 2.90 -4.34
CA ARG A 89 12.77 2.59 -2.96
C ARG A 89 12.78 3.86 -2.13
N ILE A 90 11.73 4.08 -1.35
CA ILE A 90 11.56 5.26 -0.48
C ILE A 90 11.91 4.91 0.97
N GLY A 91 11.41 3.77 1.45
CA GLY A 91 11.54 3.39 2.86
C GLY A 91 10.73 2.15 3.19
N HIS A 92 10.19 2.09 4.39
CA HIS A 92 9.36 0.97 4.87
C HIS A 92 8.35 1.46 5.90
N VAL A 93 7.21 0.78 5.98
CA VAL A 93 6.27 0.98 7.09
C VAL A 93 6.75 0.20 8.33
N SER A 94 6.35 0.65 9.51
CA SER A 94 6.55 -0.11 10.74
C SER A 94 5.66 -1.36 10.78
N ASN A 95 6.01 -2.34 11.62
CA ASN A 95 5.19 -3.55 11.81
C ASN A 95 3.75 -3.20 12.20
N ARG A 96 3.57 -2.24 13.12
CA ARG A 96 2.23 -1.78 13.53
C ARG A 96 1.43 -1.20 12.37
N GLU A 97 2.04 -0.36 11.53
CA GLU A 97 1.37 0.19 10.34
C GLU A 97 1.06 -0.94 9.35
N MET A 98 1.95 -1.92 9.19
CA MET A 98 1.72 -3.08 8.32
C MET A 98 0.55 -3.94 8.81
N ASP A 99 0.45 -4.19 10.11
CA ASP A 99 -0.66 -4.94 10.70
C ASP A 99 -1.98 -4.19 10.51
N GLN A 100 -1.99 -2.87 10.69
CA GLN A 100 -3.16 -2.03 10.39
C GLN A 100 -3.58 -2.11 8.92
N VAL A 101 -2.61 -2.12 7.99
CA VAL A 101 -2.90 -2.27 6.55
C VAL A 101 -3.53 -3.63 6.26
N LYS A 102 -3.00 -4.71 6.87
CA LYS A 102 -3.58 -6.06 6.72
C LYS A 102 -4.99 -6.15 7.29
N SER A 103 -5.24 -5.61 8.48
CA SER A 103 -6.58 -5.58 9.08
C SER A 103 -7.57 -4.79 8.23
N SER A 104 -7.14 -3.64 7.71
CA SER A 104 -7.94 -2.83 6.79
C SER A 104 -8.28 -3.58 5.50
N MET A 105 -7.29 -4.26 4.92
CA MET A 105 -7.50 -5.10 3.74
C MET A 105 -8.46 -6.27 4.01
N ALA A 106 -8.34 -6.94 5.15
CA ALA A 106 -9.26 -8.02 5.52
C ALA A 106 -10.70 -7.51 5.61
N LEU A 107 -10.91 -6.34 6.23
CA LEU A 107 -12.22 -5.70 6.29
C LEU A 107 -12.78 -5.36 4.90
N ILE A 108 -11.95 -4.82 4.00
CA ILE A 108 -12.36 -4.42 2.65
C ILE A 108 -12.68 -5.62 1.76
N LEU A 109 -11.96 -6.73 1.96
CA LEU A 109 -12.15 -7.96 1.22
C LEU A 109 -13.20 -8.87 1.86
N ASP A 110 -13.86 -8.42 2.93
CA ASP A 110 -14.84 -9.19 3.72
C ASP A 110 -14.29 -10.56 4.17
N ILE A 111 -13.02 -10.55 4.64
CA ILE A 111 -12.33 -11.74 5.13
C ILE A 111 -12.40 -11.76 6.65
N ASP A 112 -13.01 -12.82 7.19
CA ASP A 112 -12.92 -13.11 8.61
C ASP A 112 -11.54 -13.66 8.97
N VAL A 113 -10.81 -12.88 9.76
CA VAL A 113 -9.45 -13.21 10.20
C VAL A 113 -9.45 -14.45 11.12
N GLN A 114 -10.55 -14.78 11.78
CA GLN A 114 -10.64 -15.97 12.65
C GLN A 114 -10.65 -17.29 11.90
N HIS A 115 -10.86 -17.27 10.58
CA HIS A 115 -10.93 -18.46 9.72
C HIS A 115 -9.74 -18.58 8.76
N CYS A 116 -8.72 -17.73 8.92
CA CYS A 116 -7.49 -17.84 8.14
C CYS A 116 -6.59 -18.94 8.74
N LEU A 117 -6.48 -20.06 8.02
CA LEU A 117 -5.61 -21.21 8.34
C LEU A 117 -4.13 -20.83 8.49
#